data_AF-A0AAX6ILN7-F1
#
_entry.id   AF-A0AAX6ILN7-F1
#
_cell.length_a   1.000
_cell.length_b   1.000
_cell.length_c   1.000
_cell.angle_alpha   90.00
_cell.angle_beta   90.00
_cell.angle_gamma   90.00
#
_symmetry.space_group_name_H-M   'P 1'
#
loop_
_entity.id
_entity.type
_entity.pdbx_description
1 polymer ?
#
loop_
_entity_poly.entity_id
_entity_poly.type
_entity_poly.pdbx_seq_one_letter_code
_entity_poly.pdbx_strand_id
1 'polypeptide(L)'
;MFWLQSIQIPTATIRKVEAICANFIWRGGIHAISWDQLCRPREEGGVGLRPLHAVRKAACVKMAWKFINGGSLWADWMASRYLRRTNFWACRIDNNFSVTFKAILRCRPVLQTAICRRMKDGTTTDLWLDPWLGSRSLLEILGGQLDREAGRGLTCSRIIRDGVWRPEGYPFTAQLAAEIHLITIDASQTEDAWSWAGPGTGAGSGLFCFRSCYDLVRTHHDQAEEVDFIWGKGVARKMQLCAYRLLRGRLMTRDTPPVWDADPGCQMCAM
;
A
#
# COMPACT_ATOMS: atom_id res chain seq x y z
N MET A 1 -3.23 -12.59 11.75
CA MET A 1 -2.68 -11.90 10.55
C MET A 1 -2.21 -12.86 9.46
N PHE A 2 -1.80 -14.10 9.78
CA PHE A 2 -1.33 -15.12 8.83
C PHE A 2 -2.25 -15.33 7.62
N TRP A 3 -3.54 -15.59 7.83
CA TRP A 3 -4.49 -15.89 6.75
C TRP A 3 -4.64 -14.79 5.70
N LEU A 4 -4.58 -13.52 6.10
CA LEU A 4 -4.62 -12.38 5.18
C LEU A 4 -3.35 -12.26 4.33
N GLN A 5 -2.25 -12.85 4.79
CA GLN A 5 -0.98 -12.87 4.07
C GLN A 5 -0.87 -14.11 3.18
N SER A 6 -1.37 -15.27 3.62
CA SER A 6 -1.22 -16.54 2.89
C SER A 6 -2.32 -16.76 1.84
N ILE A 7 -3.52 -16.22 2.03
CA ILE A 7 -4.67 -16.49 1.15
C ILE A 7 -5.29 -15.18 0.67
N GLN A 8 -5.66 -15.14 -0.61
CA GLN A 8 -6.47 -14.07 -1.17
C GLN A 8 -7.93 -14.21 -0.71
N ILE A 9 -8.23 -13.64 0.47
CA ILE A 9 -9.59 -13.68 1.03
C ILE A 9 -10.53 -12.80 0.18
N PRO A 10 -11.69 -13.33 -0.27
CA PRO A 10 -12.69 -12.56 -1.00
C PRO A 10 -13.15 -11.33 -0.21
N THR A 11 -13.40 -10.23 -0.92
CA THR A 11 -13.83 -8.96 -0.29
C THR A 11 -15.14 -9.12 0.49
N ALA A 12 -16.06 -9.96 0.01
CA ALA A 12 -17.32 -10.25 0.71
C ALA A 12 -17.08 -10.87 2.10
N THR A 13 -16.13 -11.81 2.21
CA THR A 13 -15.78 -12.43 3.49
C THR A 13 -15.16 -11.42 4.43
N ILE A 14 -14.26 -10.55 3.94
CA ILE A 14 -13.69 -9.48 4.75
C ILE A 14 -14.78 -8.57 5.30
N ARG A 15 -15.72 -8.14 4.45
CA ARG A 15 -16.84 -7.29 4.90
C ARG A 15 -17.69 -7.97 5.97
N LYS A 16 -17.95 -9.28 5.84
CA LYS A 16 -18.66 -10.05 6.87
C LYS A 16 -17.91 -10.06 8.20
N VAL A 17 -16.59 -10.27 8.18
CA VAL A 17 -15.76 -10.25 9.39
C VAL A 17 -15.73 -8.85 10.02
N GLU A 18 -15.56 -7.81 9.21
CA GLU A 18 -15.62 -6.42 9.68
C GLU A 18 -16.99 -6.09 10.30
N ALA A 19 -18.09 -6.57 9.73
CA ALA A 19 -19.42 -6.43 10.30
C ALA A 19 -19.58 -7.16 11.65
N ILE A 20 -19.02 -8.36 11.79
CA ILE A 20 -19.00 -9.08 13.08
C ILE A 20 -18.19 -8.27 14.11
N CYS A 21 -17.03 -7.73 13.74
CA CYS A 21 -16.22 -6.90 14.63
C CYS A 21 -16.97 -5.61 15.03
N ALA A 22 -17.66 -4.96 14.10
CA ALA A 22 -18.48 -3.80 14.39
C ALA A 22 -19.64 -4.14 15.35
N ASN A 23 -20.37 -5.22 15.06
CA ASN A 23 -21.44 -5.71 15.94
C ASN A 23 -20.94 -6.05 17.34
N PHE A 24 -19.74 -6.63 17.46
CA PHE A 24 -19.14 -6.91 18.77
C PHE A 24 -18.90 -5.63 19.58
N ILE A 25 -18.36 -4.57 18.97
CA ILE A 25 -18.14 -3.26 19.63
C ILE A 25 -19.47 -2.67 20.11
N TRP A 26 -20.52 -2.82 19.32
CA TRP A 26 -21.85 -2.28 19.61
C TRP A 26 -22.77 -3.27 20.33
N ARG A 27 -22.26 -4.43 20.77
CA ARG A 27 -23.02 -5.50 21.44
C ARG A 27 -24.29 -5.93 20.69
N GLY A 28 -24.24 -5.94 19.36
CA GLY A 28 -25.37 -6.27 18.49
C GLY A 28 -26.47 -5.20 18.40
N GLY A 29 -26.29 -4.04 19.03
CA GLY A 29 -27.21 -2.90 18.95
C GLY A 29 -26.90 -1.96 17.78
N ILE A 30 -27.55 -0.79 17.80
CA ILE A 30 -27.37 0.26 16.78
C ILE A 30 -25.93 0.78 16.79
N HIS A 31 -25.33 0.86 15.61
CA HIS A 31 -23.96 1.36 15.44
C HIS A 31 -23.98 2.88 15.57
N ALA A 32 -23.61 3.39 16.75
CA ALA A 32 -23.62 4.83 16.99
C ALA A 32 -22.58 5.57 16.14
N ILE A 33 -21.46 4.91 15.82
CA ILE A 33 -20.36 5.43 15.00
C ILE A 33 -20.01 4.38 13.94
N SER A 34 -19.73 4.83 12.72
CA SER A 34 -19.45 3.92 11.61
C SER A 34 -18.14 3.16 11.83
N TRP A 35 -18.05 1.95 11.25
CA TRP A 35 -16.83 1.15 11.30
C TRP A 35 -15.61 1.89 10.73
N ASP A 36 -15.81 2.65 9.64
CA ASP A 36 -14.78 3.50 9.03
C ASP A 36 -14.21 4.52 10.04
N GLN A 37 -15.08 5.27 10.73
CA GLN A 37 -14.68 6.26 11.73
C GLN A 37 -13.98 5.63 12.94
N LEU A 38 -14.42 4.44 13.38
CA LEU A 38 -13.72 3.70 14.44
C LEU A 38 -12.30 3.29 14.01
N CYS A 39 -12.15 2.96 12.73
CA CYS A 39 -10.91 2.48 12.14
C CYS A 39 -9.87 3.56 11.82
N ARG A 40 -10.21 4.85 11.97
CA ARG A 40 -9.21 5.92 11.78
C ARG A 40 -8.15 5.86 12.88
N PRO A 41 -6.89 6.23 12.58
CA PRO A 41 -5.88 6.49 13.60
C PRO A 41 -6.40 7.45 14.67
N ARG A 42 -5.78 7.44 15.85
CA ARG A 42 -6.22 8.32 16.94
C ARG A 42 -5.97 9.78 16.61
N GLU A 43 -4.85 10.02 15.96
CA GLU A 43 -4.38 11.28 15.40
C GLU A 43 -5.40 11.86 14.40
N GLU A 44 -6.13 10.99 13.70
CA GLU A 44 -7.19 11.34 12.73
C GLU A 44 -8.60 11.22 13.36
N GLY A 45 -8.69 11.25 14.69
CA GLY A 45 -9.93 11.30 15.43
C GLY A 45 -10.72 9.99 15.47
N GLY A 46 -10.09 8.83 15.24
CA GLY A 46 -10.68 7.51 15.42
C GLY A 46 -10.17 6.77 16.66
N VAL A 47 -10.55 5.50 16.79
CA VAL A 47 -10.13 4.65 17.93
C VAL A 47 -8.74 4.04 17.70
N GLY A 48 -8.31 3.97 16.44
CA GLY A 48 -7.06 3.33 16.00
C GLY A 48 -7.21 1.84 15.67
N LEU A 49 -8.43 1.36 15.39
CA LEU A 49 -8.64 0.00 14.90
C LEU A 49 -8.17 -0.12 13.44
N ARG A 50 -7.61 -1.26 13.04
CA ARG A 50 -7.18 -1.43 11.64
C ARG A 50 -8.27 -2.12 10.83
N PRO A 51 -8.80 -1.50 9.76
CA PRO A 51 -9.74 -2.17 8.89
C PRO A 51 -9.05 -3.33 8.16
N LEU A 52 -9.71 -4.49 8.15
CA LEU A 52 -9.18 -5.72 7.58
C LEU A 52 -8.97 -5.60 6.07
N HIS A 53 -9.81 -4.82 5.37
CA HIS A 53 -9.64 -4.59 3.94
C HIS A 53 -8.32 -3.85 3.64
N ALA A 54 -7.92 -2.87 4.47
CA ALA A 54 -6.64 -2.17 4.33
C ALA A 54 -5.46 -3.08 4.69
N VAL A 55 -5.61 -3.89 5.74
CA VAL A 55 -4.59 -4.91 6.11
C VAL A 55 -4.39 -5.93 4.99
N ARG A 56 -5.47 -6.38 4.33
CA ARG A 56 -5.38 -7.26 3.15
C ARG A 56 -4.62 -6.58 2.01
N LYS A 57 -4.94 -5.32 1.68
CA LYS A 57 -4.23 -4.58 0.62
C LYS A 57 -2.72 -4.52 0.91
N ALA A 58 -2.34 -4.16 2.14
CA ALA A 58 -0.94 -4.11 2.57
C ALA A 58 -0.26 -5.48 2.48
N ALA A 59 -0.98 -6.55 2.84
CA ALA A 59 -0.48 -7.92 2.70
C ALA A 59 -0.25 -8.32 1.24
N CYS A 60 -1.13 -7.91 0.31
CA CYS A 60 -0.92 -8.13 -1.12
C CYS A 60 0.31 -7.38 -1.64
N VAL A 61 0.52 -6.13 -1.21
CA VAL A 61 1.71 -5.35 -1.57
C VAL A 61 2.98 -5.99 -1.01
N LYS A 62 2.96 -6.49 0.23
CA LYS A 62 4.06 -7.28 0.80
C LYS A 62 4.38 -8.53 -0.05
N MET A 63 3.34 -9.21 -0.53
CA MET A 63 3.52 -10.39 -1.39
C MET A 63 4.12 -10.00 -2.75
N ALA A 64 3.66 -8.89 -3.32
CA ALA A 64 4.20 -8.35 -4.56
C ALA A 64 5.66 -7.90 -4.40
N TRP A 65 6.00 -7.28 -3.27
CA TRP A 65 7.39 -6.96 -2.90
C TRP A 65 8.27 -8.21 -2.85
N LYS A 66 7.81 -9.27 -2.17
CA LYS A 66 8.54 -10.55 -2.14
C LYS A 66 8.71 -11.17 -3.53
N PHE A 67 7.70 -11.03 -4.38
CA PHE A 67 7.75 -11.51 -5.74
C PHE A 67 8.83 -10.79 -6.56
N ILE A 68 8.86 -9.45 -6.54
CA ILE A 68 9.84 -8.67 -7.32
C ILE A 68 11.27 -8.77 -6.78
N ASN A 69 11.43 -8.98 -5.46
CA ASN A 69 12.75 -9.14 -4.84
C ASN A 69 13.34 -10.55 -5.08
N GLY A 70 12.54 -11.49 -5.60
CA GLY A 70 13.00 -12.82 -5.96
C GLY A 70 13.58 -13.60 -4.77
N GLY A 71 14.50 -14.51 -5.07
CA GLY A 71 15.28 -15.26 -4.07
C GLY A 71 14.47 -16.33 -3.32
N SER A 72 13.27 -16.67 -3.80
CA SER A 72 12.47 -17.76 -3.25
C SER A 72 11.92 -18.62 -4.37
N LEU A 73 11.88 -19.93 -4.14
CA LEU A 73 11.34 -20.90 -5.10
C LEU A 73 9.92 -20.51 -5.57
N TRP A 74 9.11 -19.96 -4.67
CA TRP A 74 7.78 -19.46 -5.01
C TRP A 74 7.83 -18.30 -6.00
N ALA A 75 8.71 -17.30 -5.79
CA ALA A 75 8.83 -16.16 -6.70
C ALA A 75 9.33 -16.62 -8.08
N ASP A 76 10.33 -17.49 -8.11
CA ASP A 76 10.92 -18.01 -9.36
C ASP A 76 9.91 -18.86 -10.16
N TRP A 77 9.14 -19.69 -9.46
CA TRP A 77 8.06 -20.46 -10.07
C TRP A 77 6.96 -19.55 -10.63
N MET A 78 6.52 -18.55 -9.86
CA MET A 78 5.51 -17.59 -10.32
C MET A 78 6.00 -16.81 -11.54
N ALA A 79 7.26 -16.36 -11.54
CA ALA A 79 7.85 -15.60 -12.63
C ALA A 79 7.97 -16.47 -13.91
N SER A 80 8.50 -17.68 -13.79
CA SER A 80 8.62 -18.61 -14.93
C SER A 80 7.25 -19.00 -15.49
N ARG A 81 6.25 -19.22 -14.63
CA ARG A 81 4.89 -19.58 -15.05
C ARG A 81 4.16 -18.45 -15.79
N TYR A 82 4.23 -17.22 -15.26
CA TYR A 82 3.36 -16.13 -15.69
C TYR A 82 4.06 -15.02 -16.47
N LEU A 83 5.31 -14.66 -16.15
CA LEU A 83 6.00 -13.58 -16.85
C LEU A 83 6.55 -14.03 -18.20
N ARG A 84 6.97 -15.29 -18.37
CA ARG A 84 7.41 -15.87 -19.67
C ARG A 84 8.32 -14.92 -20.50
N ARG A 85 9.34 -14.33 -19.85
CA ARG A 85 10.28 -13.32 -20.41
C ARG A 85 9.74 -11.90 -20.61
N THR A 86 8.56 -11.58 -20.08
CA THR A 86 8.08 -10.20 -19.97
C THR A 86 8.51 -9.58 -18.65
N ASN A 87 8.79 -8.28 -18.66
CA ASN A 87 9.04 -7.54 -17.43
C ASN A 87 7.73 -7.41 -16.61
N PHE A 88 7.86 -7.42 -15.28
CA PHE A 88 6.73 -7.33 -14.34
C PHE A 88 5.81 -6.12 -14.60
N TRP A 89 6.39 -4.95 -14.91
CA TRP A 89 5.66 -3.71 -15.14
C TRP A 89 4.87 -3.72 -16.45
N ALA A 90 5.38 -4.40 -17.47
CA ALA A 90 4.73 -4.50 -18.79
C ALA A 90 3.75 -5.68 -18.91
N CYS A 91 3.83 -6.68 -18.03
CA CYS A 91 2.98 -7.87 -18.07
C CYS A 91 1.48 -7.50 -18.01
N ARG A 92 0.68 -7.87 -19.01
CA ARG A 92 -0.77 -7.62 -19.00
C ARG A 92 -1.49 -8.64 -18.14
N ILE A 93 -2.54 -8.22 -17.45
CA ILE A 93 -3.37 -9.14 -16.65
C ILE A 93 -4.19 -10.01 -17.60
N ASP A 94 -3.95 -11.32 -17.56
CA ASP A 94 -4.67 -12.33 -18.35
C ASP A 94 -5.71 -13.08 -17.51
N ASN A 95 -6.79 -13.53 -18.13
CA ASN A 95 -7.85 -14.30 -17.47
C ASN A 95 -7.38 -15.68 -16.96
N ASN A 96 -6.39 -16.28 -17.61
CA ASN A 96 -5.79 -17.56 -17.23
C ASN A 96 -4.81 -17.44 -16.04
N PHE A 97 -4.51 -16.23 -15.58
CA PHE A 97 -3.67 -16.04 -14.41
C PHE A 97 -4.41 -16.41 -13.12
N SER A 98 -3.66 -16.94 -12.15
CA SER A 98 -4.21 -17.22 -10.83
C SER A 98 -4.69 -15.93 -10.16
N VAL A 99 -5.69 -16.05 -9.28
CA VAL A 99 -6.22 -14.92 -8.50
C VAL A 99 -5.10 -14.20 -7.74
N THR A 100 -4.15 -14.96 -7.19
CA THR A 100 -2.98 -14.44 -6.49
C THR A 100 -2.08 -13.62 -7.42
N PHE A 101 -1.74 -14.12 -8.61
CA PHE A 101 -0.89 -13.36 -9.51
C PHE A 101 -1.59 -12.11 -10.04
N LYS A 102 -2.88 -12.19 -10.34
CA LYS A 102 -3.70 -11.00 -10.68
C LYS A 102 -3.66 -9.96 -9.56
N ALA A 103 -3.74 -10.38 -8.30
CA ALA A 103 -3.65 -9.48 -7.14
C ALA A 103 -2.26 -8.83 -7.01
N ILE A 104 -1.19 -9.60 -7.22
CA ILE A 104 0.20 -9.09 -7.27
C ILE A 104 0.34 -8.03 -8.37
N LEU A 105 -0.13 -8.34 -9.59
CA LEU A 105 -0.10 -7.41 -10.72
C LEU A 105 -0.90 -6.13 -10.48
N ARG A 106 -2.02 -6.21 -9.75
CA ARG A 106 -2.82 -5.03 -9.36
C ARG A 106 -2.14 -4.15 -8.32
N CYS A 107 -1.10 -4.63 -7.62
CA CYS A 107 -0.34 -3.83 -6.66
C CYS A 107 0.71 -2.93 -7.33
N ARG A 108 0.92 -3.03 -8.66
CA ARG A 108 1.92 -2.24 -9.39
C ARG A 108 1.88 -0.73 -9.12
N PRO A 109 0.72 -0.05 -9.17
CA PRO A 109 0.68 1.40 -8.93
C PRO A 109 1.16 1.78 -7.53
N VAL A 110 0.80 0.97 -6.52
CA VAL A 110 1.22 1.20 -5.13
C VAL A 110 2.71 0.89 -4.94
N LEU A 111 3.23 -0.13 -5.63
CA LEU A 111 4.65 -0.45 -5.58
C LEU A 111 5.48 0.65 -6.24
N GLN A 112 5.07 1.15 -7.40
CA GLN A 112 5.81 2.20 -8.13
C GLN A 112 6.06 3.44 -7.27
N THR A 113 5.10 3.83 -6.42
CA THR A 113 5.28 5.01 -5.56
C THR A 113 6.15 4.78 -4.32
N ALA A 114 6.54 3.54 -4.04
CA ALA A 114 7.15 3.16 -2.76
C ALA A 114 8.40 2.27 -2.90
N ILE A 115 8.90 2.05 -4.11
CA ILE A 115 10.11 1.28 -4.35
C ILE A 115 11.04 2.03 -5.30
N CYS A 116 12.33 1.75 -5.15
CA CYS A 116 13.36 2.22 -6.08
C CYS A 116 14.37 1.09 -6.30
N ARG A 117 14.87 0.96 -7.52
CA ARG A 117 15.97 0.03 -7.82
C ARG A 117 17.30 0.63 -7.36
N ARG A 118 18.07 -0.09 -6.54
CA ARG A 118 19.46 0.25 -6.23
C ARG A 118 20.37 -0.32 -7.30
N MET A 119 21.04 0.57 -8.01
CA MET A 119 21.89 0.22 -9.14
C MET A 119 23.24 -0.34 -8.70
N LYS A 120 23.63 -1.44 -9.33
CA LYS A 120 24.95 -2.08 -9.21
C LYS A 120 25.50 -2.36 -10.60
N ASP A 121 25.46 -3.60 -11.06
CA ASP A 121 25.94 -3.99 -12.38
C ASP A 121 24.93 -3.66 -13.50
N GLY A 122 23.68 -3.37 -13.15
CA GLY A 122 22.60 -3.02 -14.07
C GLY A 122 22.14 -4.17 -14.95
N THR A 123 22.56 -5.42 -14.71
CA THR A 123 22.25 -6.56 -15.59
C THR A 123 20.84 -7.10 -15.40
N THR A 124 20.27 -6.88 -14.22
CA THR A 124 18.94 -7.38 -13.85
C THR A 124 17.88 -6.28 -13.86
N THR A 125 18.26 -5.05 -14.20
CA THR A 125 17.36 -3.89 -14.25
C THR A 125 17.05 -3.54 -15.70
N ASP A 126 15.77 -3.57 -16.05
CA ASP A 126 15.28 -3.12 -17.35
C ASP A 126 15.43 -1.60 -17.47
N LEU A 127 16.07 -1.16 -18.56
CA LEU A 127 16.40 0.24 -18.79
C LEU A 127 15.14 1.12 -18.83
N TRP A 128 14.07 0.62 -19.43
CA TRP A 128 12.90 1.44 -19.77
C TRP A 128 11.75 1.30 -18.78
N LEU A 129 11.56 0.09 -18.25
CA LEU A 129 10.35 -0.28 -17.51
C LEU A 129 10.53 -0.26 -16.00
N ASP A 130 11.73 -0.53 -15.50
CA ASP A 130 11.96 -0.58 -14.05
C ASP A 130 12.08 0.82 -13.44
N PRO A 131 11.52 1.07 -12.24
CA PRO A 131 11.63 2.36 -11.56
C PRO A 131 12.99 2.52 -10.87
N TRP A 132 14.00 2.96 -11.62
CA TRP A 132 15.36 3.22 -11.12
C TRP A 132 15.73 4.72 -11.04
N LEU A 133 14.89 5.63 -11.57
CA LEU A 133 15.07 7.09 -11.49
C LEU A 133 14.17 7.73 -10.43
N GLY A 134 14.49 7.47 -9.16
CA GLY A 134 13.73 8.01 -8.03
C GLY A 134 12.27 7.53 -8.04
N SER A 135 12.08 6.22 -8.07
CA SER A 135 10.76 5.55 -8.15
C SER A 135 9.99 5.72 -9.46
N ARG A 136 10.60 6.33 -10.50
CA ARG A 136 10.03 6.45 -11.85
C ARG A 136 10.81 5.63 -12.87
N SER A 137 10.12 5.20 -13.91
CA SER A 137 10.72 4.52 -15.07
C SER A 137 11.07 5.53 -16.17
N LEU A 138 12.05 5.23 -17.03
CA LEU A 138 12.36 6.08 -18.17
C LEU A 138 11.15 6.23 -19.13
N LEU A 139 10.37 5.16 -19.30
CA LEU A 139 9.17 5.18 -20.15
C LEU A 139 8.13 6.19 -19.65
N GLU A 140 8.00 6.32 -18.33
CA GLU A 140 7.10 7.29 -17.68
C GLU A 140 7.59 8.73 -17.89
N ILE A 141 8.89 8.98 -17.72
CA ILE A 141 9.49 10.31 -17.88
C ILE A 141 9.40 10.79 -19.34
N LEU A 142 9.64 9.89 -20.30
CA LEU A 142 9.66 10.20 -21.73
C LEU A 142 8.28 10.09 -22.40
N GLY A 143 7.21 9.93 -21.62
CA GLY A 143 5.82 10.04 -22.10
C GLY A 143 5.43 9.01 -23.17
N GLY A 144 6.08 7.85 -23.22
CA GLY A 144 5.78 6.82 -24.22
C GLY A 144 6.20 7.16 -25.66
N GLN A 145 7.07 8.16 -25.87
CA GLN A 145 7.66 8.48 -27.18
C GLN A 145 8.58 7.38 -27.74
N LEU A 146 8.94 6.40 -26.91
CA LEU A 146 9.70 5.23 -27.33
C LEU A 146 8.76 4.14 -27.81
N ASP A 147 9.06 3.59 -28.98
CA ASP A 147 8.45 2.37 -29.43
C ASP A 147 8.68 1.27 -28.38
N ARG A 148 7.59 0.76 -27.80
CA ARG A 148 7.61 -0.28 -26.75
C ARG A 148 8.28 -1.55 -27.24
N GLU A 149 8.49 -1.71 -28.54
CA GLU A 149 9.18 -2.84 -29.15
C GLU A 149 10.69 -2.61 -29.26
N ALA A 150 11.14 -1.39 -29.57
CA ALA A 150 12.56 -1.05 -29.72
C ALA A 150 13.36 -1.14 -28.41
N GLY A 151 12.68 -1.01 -27.26
CA GLY A 151 13.30 -1.05 -25.93
C GLY A 151 13.37 -2.43 -25.26
N ARG A 152 12.76 -3.49 -25.81
CA ARG A 152 12.58 -4.73 -25.05
C ARG A 152 13.89 -5.44 -24.75
N GLY A 153 14.10 -5.77 -23.48
CA GLY A 153 15.26 -6.55 -23.04
C GLY A 153 16.56 -5.75 -22.99
N LEU A 154 16.51 -4.42 -23.13
CA LEU A 154 17.64 -3.55 -22.81
C LEU A 154 17.74 -3.38 -21.30
N THR A 155 18.94 -3.60 -20.77
CA THR A 155 19.25 -3.50 -19.35
C THR A 155 20.11 -2.26 -19.08
N CYS A 156 20.10 -1.77 -17.84
CA CYS A 156 20.93 -0.62 -17.45
C CYS A 156 22.43 -0.86 -17.64
N SER A 157 22.88 -2.12 -17.65
CA SER A 157 24.27 -2.48 -17.96
C SER A 157 24.76 -1.99 -19.33
N ARG A 158 23.86 -1.62 -20.25
CA ARG A 158 24.23 -1.02 -21.56
C ARG A 158 24.75 0.41 -21.44
N ILE A 159 24.28 1.14 -20.44
CA ILE A 159 24.66 2.53 -20.15
C ILE A 159 25.56 2.63 -18.92
N ILE A 160 26.11 1.51 -18.45
CA ILE A 160 27.09 1.45 -17.37
C ILE A 160 28.38 0.86 -17.95
N ARG A 161 29.50 1.59 -17.83
CA ARG A 161 30.83 1.10 -18.21
C ARG A 161 31.80 1.40 -17.09
N ASP A 162 32.52 0.38 -16.63
CA ASP A 162 33.50 0.47 -15.55
C ASP A 162 32.94 1.11 -14.26
N GLY A 163 31.68 0.80 -13.94
CA GLY A 163 30.98 1.36 -12.77
C GLY A 163 30.55 2.81 -12.90
N VAL A 164 30.61 3.39 -14.10
CA VAL A 164 30.22 4.78 -14.38
C VAL A 164 29.08 4.81 -15.40
N TRP A 165 28.10 5.67 -15.14
CA TRP A 165 27.04 5.96 -16.11
C TRP A 165 27.61 6.60 -17.36
N ARG A 166 27.30 6.01 -18.52
CA ARG A 166 27.58 6.56 -19.85
C ARG A 166 26.29 6.57 -20.68
N PRO A 167 25.39 7.54 -20.43
CA PRO A 167 24.16 7.71 -21.20
C PRO A 167 24.40 8.19 -22.65
N GLU A 168 25.63 8.58 -22.98
CA GLU A 168 26.06 9.04 -24.29
C GLU A 168 25.69 8.02 -25.38
N GLY A 169 24.91 8.45 -26.38
CA GLY A 169 24.41 7.60 -27.47
C GLY A 169 22.93 7.21 -27.34
N TYR A 170 22.28 7.56 -26.23
CA TYR A 170 20.82 7.51 -26.08
C TYR A 170 20.22 8.92 -26.22
N PRO A 171 18.97 9.05 -26.72
CA PRO A 171 18.32 10.34 -26.94
C PRO A 171 17.81 10.95 -25.62
N PHE A 172 18.68 11.04 -24.61
CA PHE A 172 18.36 11.64 -23.31
C PHE A 172 18.64 13.14 -23.34
N THR A 173 17.76 13.92 -22.71
CA THR A 173 17.99 15.35 -22.51
C THR A 173 19.16 15.57 -21.54
N ALA A 174 19.83 16.71 -21.63
CA ALA A 174 20.93 17.04 -20.72
C ALA A 174 20.50 17.00 -19.23
N GLN A 175 19.25 17.40 -18.94
CA GLN A 175 18.67 17.33 -17.60
C GLN A 175 18.52 15.89 -17.11
N LEU A 176 17.99 15.00 -17.95
CA LEU A 176 17.83 13.59 -17.62
C LEU A 176 19.18 12.90 -17.43
N ALA A 177 20.17 13.21 -18.28
CA ALA A 177 21.53 12.69 -18.12
C ALA A 177 22.14 13.14 -16.78
N ALA A 178 21.94 14.40 -16.38
CA ALA A 178 22.38 14.88 -15.07
C ALA A 178 21.69 14.14 -13.91
N GLU A 179 20.38 13.87 -13.99
CA GLU A 179 19.67 13.05 -12.99
C GLU A 179 20.24 11.63 -12.89
N ILE A 180 20.56 10.99 -14.04
CA ILE A 180 21.17 9.66 -14.07
C ILE A 180 22.54 9.67 -13.36
N HIS A 181 23.36 10.69 -13.61
CA HIS A 181 24.68 10.81 -12.98
C HIS A 181 24.63 10.99 -11.46
N LEU A 182 23.51 11.45 -10.89
CA LEU A 182 23.33 11.55 -9.44
C LEU A 182 23.09 10.19 -8.77
N ILE A 183 22.74 9.15 -9.53
CA ILE A 183 22.50 7.82 -8.98
C ILE A 183 23.85 7.14 -8.72
N THR A 184 24.10 6.83 -7.45
CA THR A 184 25.29 6.08 -7.04
C THR A 184 25.20 4.63 -7.52
N ILE A 185 26.24 4.16 -8.21
CA ILE A 185 26.42 2.76 -8.56
C ILE A 185 27.26 2.10 -7.46
N ASP A 186 26.69 1.13 -6.76
CA ASP A 186 27.43 0.35 -5.76
C ASP A 186 28.14 -0.83 -6.43
N ALA A 187 29.44 -0.67 -6.68
CA ALA A 187 30.28 -1.69 -7.33
C ALA A 187 30.68 -2.85 -6.38
N SER A 188 30.29 -2.81 -5.10
CA SER A 188 30.76 -3.79 -4.10
C SER A 188 29.97 -5.11 -4.11
N GLN A 189 28.83 -5.18 -4.79
CA GLN A 189 27.99 -6.37 -4.87
C GLN A 189 27.61 -6.69 -6.32
N THR A 190 27.23 -7.94 -6.56
CA THR A 190 27.09 -8.47 -7.92
C THR A 190 25.72 -8.26 -8.55
N GLU A 191 24.65 -8.06 -7.78
CA GLU A 191 23.28 -8.00 -8.33
C GLU A 191 22.49 -6.78 -7.85
N ASP A 192 21.79 -6.11 -8.76
CA ASP A 192 20.86 -5.02 -8.44
C ASP A 192 19.77 -5.47 -7.46
N ALA A 193 19.38 -4.58 -6.55
CA ALA A 193 18.39 -4.89 -5.52
C ALA A 193 17.25 -3.88 -5.51
N TRP A 194 16.05 -4.34 -5.16
CA TRP A 194 14.98 -3.41 -4.82
C TRP A 194 15.22 -2.80 -3.45
N SER A 195 14.89 -1.52 -3.31
CA SER A 195 14.84 -0.82 -2.03
C SER A 195 13.43 -0.29 -1.79
N TRP A 196 12.97 -0.41 -0.55
CA TRP A 196 11.70 0.16 -0.10
C TRP A 196 11.89 1.63 0.26
N ALA A 197 11.12 2.50 -0.40
CA ALA A 197 11.11 3.95 -0.23
C ALA A 197 9.73 4.48 0.23
N GLY A 198 8.89 3.61 0.79
CA GLY A 198 7.56 4.02 1.27
C GLY A 198 7.62 5.00 2.46
N PRO A 199 6.53 5.77 2.69
CA PRO A 199 6.49 6.81 3.71
C PRO A 199 6.63 6.27 5.15
N GLY A 200 7.12 7.12 6.06
CA GLY A 200 7.17 6.87 7.49
C GLY A 200 8.46 6.23 8.03
N THR A 201 8.45 5.89 9.32
CA THR A 201 9.61 5.30 10.03
C THR A 201 10.10 4.01 9.38
N GLY A 202 11.37 3.99 8.96
CA GLY A 202 12.00 2.85 8.28
C GLY A 202 12.28 3.07 6.79
N ALA A 203 11.79 4.15 6.19
CA ALA A 203 12.05 4.53 4.79
C ALA A 203 13.56 4.59 4.45
N GLY A 204 14.39 4.99 5.40
CA GLY A 204 15.85 5.07 5.22
C GLY A 204 16.58 3.71 5.26
N SER A 205 15.93 2.63 5.68
CA SER A 205 16.59 1.31 5.76
C SER A 205 16.65 0.58 4.42
N GLY A 206 15.83 0.99 3.44
CA GLY A 206 15.63 0.27 2.18
C GLY A 206 14.97 -1.10 2.32
N LEU A 207 14.63 -1.54 3.54
CA LEU A 207 13.95 -2.81 3.82
C LEU A 207 12.43 -2.62 3.87
N PHE A 208 11.69 -3.65 3.46
CA PHE A 208 10.24 -3.62 3.51
C PHE A 208 9.71 -3.50 4.94
N CYS A 209 8.88 -2.49 5.19
CA CYS A 209 8.21 -2.28 6.47
C CYS A 209 6.68 -2.38 6.29
N PHE A 210 6.05 -3.34 6.99
CA PHE A 210 4.60 -3.51 6.90
C PHE A 210 3.82 -2.30 7.42
N ARG A 211 4.36 -1.58 8.42
CA ARG A 211 3.73 -0.35 8.93
C ARG A 211 3.73 0.75 7.88
N SER A 212 4.85 0.98 7.23
CA SER A 212 4.99 1.94 6.11
C SER A 212 4.06 1.56 4.95
N CYS A 213 4.05 0.28 4.55
CA CYS A 213 3.16 -0.21 3.51
C CYS A 213 1.66 -0.06 3.88
N TYR A 214 1.30 -0.33 5.13
CA TYR A 214 -0.07 -0.13 5.61
C TYR A 214 -0.48 1.34 5.58
N ASP A 215 0.41 2.23 5.98
CA ASP A 215 0.18 3.68 5.92
C ASP A 215 0.03 4.18 4.48
N LEU A 216 0.75 3.59 3.53
CA LEU A 216 0.62 3.92 2.11
C LEU A 216 -0.75 3.53 1.50
N VAL A 217 -1.36 2.42 1.94
CA VAL A 217 -2.58 1.87 1.31
C VAL A 217 -3.89 2.21 2.02
N ARG A 218 -3.82 2.73 3.24
CA ARG A 218 -5.01 3.13 4.00
C ARG A 218 -5.58 4.43 3.45
N THR A 219 -6.83 4.69 3.77
CA THR A 219 -7.41 6.02 3.60
C THR A 219 -6.83 6.93 4.69
N HIS A 220 -6.42 8.14 4.28
CA HIS A 220 -5.96 9.19 5.18
C HIS A 220 -7.09 10.19 5.41
N HIS A 221 -7.19 10.69 6.63
CA HIS A 221 -8.12 11.73 7.02
C HIS A 221 -7.37 12.87 7.71
N ASP A 222 -8.03 14.03 7.83
CA ASP A 222 -7.45 15.18 8.52
C ASP A 222 -7.19 14.88 9.99
N GLN A 223 -6.20 15.57 10.54
CA GLN A 223 -5.88 15.48 11.97
C GLN A 223 -7.06 16.00 12.79
N ALA A 224 -7.37 15.32 13.89
CA ALA A 224 -8.38 15.79 14.82
C ALA A 224 -7.75 16.71 15.86
N GLU A 225 -8.49 17.73 16.30
CA GLU A 225 -8.03 18.66 17.33
C GLU A 225 -8.21 18.08 18.74
N GLU A 226 -9.17 17.17 18.92
CA GLU A 226 -9.58 16.67 20.24
C GLU A 226 -8.83 15.40 20.69
N VAL A 227 -7.72 15.05 20.03
CA VAL A 227 -7.01 13.76 20.20
C VAL A 227 -6.51 13.57 21.62
N ASP A 228 -5.85 14.58 22.19
CA ASP A 228 -5.26 14.49 23.53
C ASP A 228 -6.34 14.42 24.62
N PHE A 229 -7.46 15.11 24.41
CA PHE A 229 -8.60 15.08 25.31
C PHE A 229 -9.24 13.69 25.37
N ILE A 230 -9.48 13.06 24.21
CA ILE A 230 -10.15 11.74 24.15
C ILE A 230 -9.19 10.61 24.51
N TRP A 231 -7.96 10.64 24.01
CA TRP A 231 -7.05 9.49 24.01
C TRP A 231 -5.90 9.60 25.03
N GLY A 232 -5.95 10.57 25.95
CA GLY A 232 -4.97 10.76 27.01
C GLY A 232 -4.70 9.52 27.85
N LYS A 233 -3.43 9.32 28.27
CA LYS A 233 -2.92 8.09 28.91
C LYS A 233 -3.55 7.75 30.28
N GLY A 234 -4.24 8.69 30.92
CA GLY A 234 -4.87 8.51 32.24
C GLY A 234 -6.36 8.18 32.22
N VAL A 235 -7.00 8.18 31.04
CA VAL A 235 -8.46 8.00 30.93
C VAL A 235 -8.79 6.54 30.64
N ALA A 236 -9.67 5.93 31.45
CA ALA A 236 -10.12 4.56 31.23
C ALA A 236 -10.80 4.43 29.84
N ARG A 237 -10.53 3.34 29.11
CA ARG A 237 -11.04 3.10 27.74
C ARG A 237 -12.55 3.27 27.58
N LYS A 238 -13.33 2.86 28.59
CA LYS A 238 -14.79 3.04 28.62
C LYS A 238 -15.17 4.53 28.59
N MET A 239 -14.43 5.38 29.31
CA MET A 239 -14.65 6.81 29.36
C MET A 239 -14.18 7.50 28.07
N GLN A 240 -13.06 7.07 27.49
CA GLN A 240 -12.61 7.55 26.18
C GLN A 240 -13.64 7.28 25.08
N LEU A 241 -14.23 6.07 25.06
CA LEU A 241 -15.31 5.75 24.12
C LEU A 241 -16.59 6.54 24.40
N CYS A 242 -16.89 6.84 25.67
CA CYS A 242 -18.01 7.70 26.03
C CYS A 242 -17.80 9.14 25.52
N ALA A 243 -16.63 9.73 25.79
CA ALA A 243 -16.24 11.06 25.32
C ALA A 243 -16.23 11.12 23.78
N TYR A 244 -15.71 10.07 23.13
CA TYR A 244 -15.72 9.97 21.67
C TYR A 244 -17.14 9.97 21.09
N ARG A 245 -18.09 9.27 21.73
CA ARG A 245 -19.51 9.32 21.34
C ARG A 245 -20.12 10.70 21.59
N LEU A 246 -19.81 11.32 22.73
CA LEU A 246 -20.31 12.64 23.11
C LEU A 246 -19.90 13.70 22.08
N LEU A 247 -18.60 13.78 21.75
CA LEU A 247 -18.06 14.77 20.80
C LEU A 247 -18.55 14.58 19.36
N ARG A 248 -19.11 13.40 19.04
CA ARG A 248 -19.72 13.13 17.73
C ARG A 248 -21.24 13.28 17.74
N GLY A 249 -21.84 13.68 18.87
CA GLY A 249 -23.30 13.76 19.02
C GLY A 249 -23.99 12.39 18.93
N ARG A 250 -23.27 11.32 19.27
CA ARG A 250 -23.71 9.92 19.16
C ARG A 250 -23.81 9.21 20.50
N LEU A 251 -23.71 9.96 21.60
CA LEU A 251 -24.06 9.42 22.90
C LEU A 251 -25.58 9.26 22.94
N MET A 252 -26.06 8.08 23.34
CA MET A 252 -27.49 7.83 23.48
C MET A 252 -27.97 8.62 24.70
N THR A 253 -28.70 9.70 24.44
CA THR A 253 -29.30 10.58 25.46
C THR A 253 -30.77 10.78 25.12
N ARG A 254 -31.53 11.47 25.99
CA ARG A 254 -32.95 11.73 25.74
C ARG A 254 -33.17 12.47 24.42
N ASP A 255 -32.27 13.39 24.08
CA ASP A 255 -32.36 14.26 22.90
C ASP A 255 -31.78 13.59 21.63
N THR A 256 -31.14 12.43 21.80
CA THR A 256 -30.61 11.58 20.73
C THR A 256 -31.07 10.13 20.96
N PRO A 257 -32.39 9.86 20.93
CA PRO A 257 -32.89 8.52 21.16
C PRO A 257 -32.36 7.58 20.07
N PRO A 258 -32.13 6.30 20.40
CA PRO A 258 -31.84 5.32 19.37
C PRO A 258 -33.04 5.23 18.42
N VAL A 259 -32.79 5.04 17.11
CA VAL A 259 -33.86 4.76 16.14
C VAL A 259 -34.39 3.36 16.44
N TRP A 260 -35.31 3.26 17.39
CA TRP A 260 -36.17 2.10 17.56
C TRP A 260 -37.30 2.20 16.54
N ASP A 261 -37.87 1.06 16.14
CA ASP A 261 -39.23 1.07 15.57
C ASP A 261 -40.13 1.72 16.62
N ALA A 262 -40.43 3.00 16.43
CA ALA A 262 -41.17 3.78 17.41
C ALA A 262 -42.54 3.13 17.57
N ASP A 263 -42.79 2.53 18.73
CA ASP A 263 -44.12 2.06 19.09
C ASP A 263 -45.07 3.27 19.02
N PRO A 264 -46.11 3.27 18.16
CA PRO A 264 -47.05 4.38 18.02
C PRO A 264 -47.76 4.74 19.34
N GLY A 265 -47.75 3.85 20.33
CA GLY A 265 -48.31 4.10 21.67
C GLY A 265 -47.33 4.69 22.68
N CYS A 266 -46.05 4.84 22.35
CA CYS A 266 -45.04 5.32 23.29
C CYS A 266 -45.04 6.84 23.39
N GLN A 267 -45.62 7.38 24.47
CA GLN A 267 -45.64 8.83 24.77
C GLN A 267 -44.24 9.46 24.87
N MET A 268 -43.19 8.65 25.10
CA MET A 268 -41.80 9.10 25.16
C MET A 268 -41.13 9.22 23.78
N CYS A 269 -41.66 8.57 22.73
CA CYS A 269 -41.15 8.68 21.36
C CYS A 269 -41.86 9.77 20.54
N ALA A 270 -42.91 10.38 21.09
CA ALA A 270 -43.80 11.33 20.42
C ALA A 270 -43.57 12.80 20.81
N MET A 271 -42.48 13.11 21.52
CA MET A 271 -42.05 14.46 21.88
C MET A 271 -40.76 14.84 21.16
#